data_AF-A0A9D5KWI5-F1
#
_entry.id   AF-A0A9D5KWI5-F1
#
_cell.length_a   1.000
_cell.length_b   1.000
_cell.length_c   1.000
_cell.angle_alpha   90.00
_cell.angle_beta   90.00
_cell.angle_gamma   90.00
#
_symmetry.space_group_name_H-M   'P 1'
#
loop_
_entity.id
_entity.type
_entity.pdbx_description
1 polymer ?
#
loop_
_entity_poly.entity_id
_entity_poly.type
_entity_poly.pdbx_seq_one_letter_code
_entity_poly.pdbx_strand_id
1 'polypeptide(L)'
;MKLYHLMAGMCLLAIATLTSCGNSGSSTENCMIFGEVPGVYADYLVQRDKISESAQNSESDFKKASSKIDELKEQTCAKIEEAAKKFDNQPIEIEQSEDFKIVKPVSLSFKEFANSVNAVFNVNGEVEAAKDVVIEVSEEWLKSHNVEYLSLPLLMVGCDEQGAEVTKDRIGCFSKCFKIVDGKVVLPSGTKAELQTVAYNKNSYDDYMKVKTVKLSLDTSKM
;
A
#
# COMPACT_ATOMS: atom_id res chain seq x y z
N MET A 1 0.30 -9.86 -71.96
CA MET A 1 -1.16 -10.09 -72.03
C MET A 1 -1.69 -10.29 -70.62
N LYS A 2 -2.86 -9.73 -70.35
CA LYS A 2 -3.71 -9.83 -69.15
C LYS A 2 -3.81 -11.29 -68.64
N LEU A 3 -4.05 -11.59 -67.37
CA LEU A 3 -5.31 -11.29 -66.68
C LEU A 3 -5.18 -11.57 -65.16
N TYR A 4 -5.73 -10.64 -64.38
CA TYR A 4 -5.99 -10.75 -62.95
C TYR A 4 -7.09 -11.78 -62.67
N HIS A 5 -6.98 -12.53 -61.58
CA HIS A 5 -8.15 -12.96 -60.81
C HIS A 5 -7.92 -12.72 -59.32
N LEU A 6 -8.81 -11.87 -58.78
CA LEU A 6 -9.17 -11.74 -57.38
C LEU A 6 -9.41 -13.13 -56.75
N MET A 7 -8.89 -13.33 -55.54
CA MET A 7 -9.66 -14.03 -54.51
C MET A 7 -9.62 -13.21 -53.23
N ALA A 8 -10.80 -12.72 -52.85
CA ALA A 8 -11.11 -12.27 -51.51
C ALA A 8 -11.03 -13.48 -50.56
N GLY A 9 -10.25 -13.35 -49.49
CA GLY A 9 -10.09 -14.36 -48.45
C GLY A 9 -9.99 -13.66 -47.11
N MET A 10 -11.14 -13.25 -46.59
CA MET A 10 -11.35 -12.85 -45.21
C MET A 10 -10.93 -14.03 -44.32
N CYS A 11 -9.74 -13.98 -43.75
CA CYS A 11 -9.31 -14.91 -42.70
C CYS A 11 -9.04 -14.09 -41.45
N LEU A 12 -10.09 -14.03 -40.62
CA LEU A 12 -10.06 -14.13 -39.17
C LEU A 12 -8.71 -13.76 -38.55
N LEU A 13 -8.65 -12.56 -37.97
CA LEU A 13 -7.77 -12.29 -36.84
C LEU A 13 -8.06 -13.38 -35.81
N ALA A 14 -7.21 -14.40 -35.80
CA ALA A 14 -7.18 -15.38 -34.74
C ALA A 14 -7.01 -14.58 -33.46
N ILE A 15 -8.08 -14.56 -32.66
CA ILE A 15 -7.99 -14.27 -31.24
C ILE A 15 -6.98 -15.29 -30.74
N ALA A 16 -5.73 -14.85 -30.61
CA ALA A 16 -4.73 -15.55 -29.84
C ALA A 16 -5.32 -15.54 -28.43
N THR A 17 -6.04 -16.61 -28.13
CA THR A 17 -6.32 -17.02 -26.77
C THR A 17 -4.96 -17.02 -26.08
N LEU A 18 -4.75 -16.02 -25.21
CA LEU A 18 -3.65 -16.00 -24.26
C LEU A 18 -3.89 -17.17 -23.32
N THR A 19 -3.53 -18.34 -23.83
CA THR A 19 -3.40 -19.57 -23.09
C THR A 19 -2.30 -19.30 -22.08
N SER A 20 -2.74 -19.08 -20.84
CA SER A 20 -2.04 -19.43 -19.62
C SER A 20 -1.06 -20.57 -19.88
N CYS A 21 0.23 -20.26 -19.95
CA CYS A 21 1.35 -21.16 -19.68
C CYS A 21 2.64 -20.33 -19.72
N GLY A 22 3.07 -19.91 -18.54
CA GLY A 22 4.30 -19.17 -18.31
C GLY A 22 4.58 -19.14 -16.82
N ASN A 23 4.70 -20.33 -16.25
CA ASN A 23 5.12 -20.58 -14.87
C ASN A 23 6.61 -20.18 -14.73
N SER A 24 6.91 -18.88 -14.83
CA SER A 24 8.20 -18.30 -14.44
C SER A 24 8.02 -17.71 -13.05
N GLY A 25 8.18 -18.58 -12.04
CA GLY A 25 8.11 -18.21 -10.65
C GLY A 25 9.16 -17.16 -10.31
N SER A 26 8.72 -15.91 -10.21
CA SER A 26 9.26 -14.99 -9.21
C SER A 26 8.42 -15.27 -7.98
N SER A 27 9.02 -15.73 -6.89
CA SER A 27 8.32 -15.86 -5.63
C SER A 27 7.73 -14.50 -5.27
N THR A 28 6.41 -14.33 -5.44
CA THR A 28 5.67 -13.27 -4.76
C THR A 28 5.72 -13.63 -3.29
N GLU A 29 6.83 -13.25 -2.63
CA GLU A 29 6.89 -13.26 -1.19
C GLU A 29 5.74 -12.36 -0.71
N ASN A 30 4.78 -12.96 -0.01
CA ASN A 30 3.63 -12.23 0.52
C ASN A 30 4.15 -11.11 1.44
N CYS A 31 3.88 -9.85 1.07
CA CYS A 31 4.17 -8.72 1.95
C CYS A 31 3.35 -8.88 3.24
N MET A 32 3.96 -8.63 4.40
CA MET A 32 3.28 -8.77 5.69
C MET A 32 2.14 -7.76 5.92
N ILE A 33 2.13 -6.66 5.16
CA ILE A 33 1.16 -5.56 5.36
C ILE A 33 0.00 -5.65 4.37
N PHE A 34 0.29 -5.78 3.07
CA PHE A 34 -0.71 -5.73 1.99
C PHE A 34 -0.84 -7.05 1.21
N GLY A 35 -0.31 -8.15 1.75
CA GLY A 35 -0.36 -9.46 1.13
C GLY A 35 0.31 -9.48 -0.25
N GLU A 36 -0.41 -9.98 -1.26
CA GLU A 36 0.09 -10.12 -2.64
C GLU A 36 0.01 -8.81 -3.46
N VAL A 37 -0.66 -7.76 -2.95
CA VAL A 37 -0.92 -6.52 -3.72
C VAL A 37 0.36 -5.87 -4.30
N PRO A 38 1.47 -5.75 -3.55
CA PRO A 38 2.71 -5.20 -4.11
C PRO A 38 3.27 -6.02 -5.27
N GLY A 39 3.20 -7.36 -5.17
CA GLY A 39 3.64 -8.27 -6.23
C GLY A 39 2.78 -8.15 -7.49
N VAL A 40 1.46 -8.08 -7.35
CA VAL A 40 0.53 -7.86 -8.48
C VAL A 40 0.83 -6.54 -9.18
N TYR A 41 1.15 -5.48 -8.43
CA TYR A 41 1.53 -4.19 -9.02
C TYR A 41 2.89 -4.23 -9.72
N ALA A 42 3.87 -4.95 -9.17
CA ALA A 42 5.17 -5.17 -9.82
C ALA A 42 4.99 -5.85 -11.19
N ASP A 43 4.16 -6.89 -11.27
CA ASP A 43 3.84 -7.60 -12.51
C ASP A 43 3.16 -6.70 -13.55
N TYR A 44 2.32 -5.78 -13.10
CA TYR A 44 1.71 -4.77 -13.97
C TYR A 44 2.76 -3.86 -14.60
N LEU A 45 3.74 -3.38 -13.83
CA LEU A 45 4.82 -2.53 -14.36
C LEU A 45 5.63 -3.26 -15.44
N VAL A 46 6.02 -4.51 -15.19
CA VAL A 46 6.76 -5.33 -16.16
C VAL A 46 5.96 -5.53 -17.45
N GLN A 47 4.67 -5.82 -17.35
CA GLN A 47 3.81 -6.02 -18.54
C GLN A 47 3.56 -4.71 -19.30
N ARG A 48 3.33 -3.61 -18.58
CA ARG A 48 3.16 -2.28 -19.17
C ARG A 48 4.40 -1.87 -19.95
N ASP A 49 5.59 -2.06 -19.38
CA ASP A 49 6.85 -1.64 -20.00
C ASP A 49 7.12 -2.44 -21.29
N LYS A 50 6.84 -3.76 -21.28
CA LYS A 50 6.87 -4.59 -22.50
C LYS A 50 5.92 -4.09 -23.59
N ILE A 51 4.71 -3.65 -23.24
CA ILE A 51 3.76 -3.10 -24.21
C ILE A 51 4.29 -1.78 -24.79
N SER A 52 4.81 -0.89 -23.93
CA SER A 52 5.39 0.39 -24.35
C SER A 52 6.59 0.22 -25.28
N GLU A 53 7.49 -0.71 -24.99
CA GLU A 53 8.65 -1.02 -25.85
C GLU A 53 8.23 -1.51 -27.24
N SER A 54 7.13 -2.26 -27.33
CA SER A 54 6.62 -2.76 -28.61
C SER A 54 6.01 -1.68 -29.52
N ALA A 55 5.82 -0.46 -29.01
CA ALA A 55 5.08 0.63 -29.67
C ALA A 55 5.93 1.67 -30.42
N GLN A 56 7.27 1.51 -30.45
CA GLN A 56 8.22 2.59 -30.77
C GLN A 56 8.26 3.09 -32.23
N ASN A 57 7.37 2.64 -33.13
CA ASN A 57 7.57 2.81 -34.58
C ASN A 57 6.50 3.62 -35.33
N SER A 58 5.32 3.92 -34.74
CA SER A 58 4.31 4.78 -35.38
C SER A 58 3.22 5.29 -34.42
N GLU A 59 2.52 6.37 -34.79
CA GLU A 59 1.32 6.86 -34.07
C GLU A 59 0.24 5.78 -33.90
N SER A 60 0.07 4.93 -34.92
CA SER A 60 -0.88 3.83 -34.88
C SER A 60 -0.49 2.75 -33.86
N ASP A 61 0.81 2.53 -33.65
CA ASP A 61 1.33 1.58 -32.66
C ASP A 61 1.20 2.14 -31.25
N PHE A 62 1.44 3.45 -31.06
CA PHE A 62 1.16 4.13 -29.79
C PHE A 62 -0.31 4.01 -29.38
N LYS A 63 -1.25 4.24 -30.31
CA LYS A 63 -2.68 4.12 -30.01
C LYS A 63 -3.07 2.70 -29.59
N LYS A 64 -2.57 1.69 -30.30
CA LYS A 64 -2.80 0.27 -29.94
C LYS A 64 -2.18 -0.08 -28.58
N ALA A 65 -0.98 0.42 -28.30
CA ALA A 65 -0.31 0.20 -27.03
C ALA A 65 -1.07 0.85 -25.87
N SER A 66 -1.57 2.08 -26.05
CA SER A 66 -2.41 2.75 -25.05
C SER A 66 -3.65 1.92 -24.71
N SER A 67 -4.39 1.45 -25.72
CA SER A 67 -5.58 0.61 -25.48
C SER A 67 -5.24 -0.69 -24.75
N LYS A 68 -4.13 -1.35 -25.10
CA LYS A 68 -3.67 -2.55 -24.38
C LYS A 68 -3.26 -2.26 -22.93
N ILE A 69 -2.66 -1.10 -22.67
CA ILE A 69 -2.30 -0.67 -21.31
C ILE A 69 -3.56 -0.39 -20.49
N ASP A 70 -4.60 0.20 -21.08
CA ASP A 70 -5.88 0.43 -20.42
C ASP A 70 -6.56 -0.91 -20.07
N GLU A 71 -6.60 -1.86 -21.00
CA GLU A 71 -7.11 -3.22 -20.74
C GLU A 71 -6.28 -3.94 -19.64
N LEU A 72 -4.95 -3.88 -19.72
CA LEU A 72 -4.05 -4.46 -18.71
C LEU A 72 -4.30 -3.83 -17.33
N LYS A 73 -4.57 -2.54 -17.27
CA LYS A 73 -4.85 -1.80 -16.03
C LYS A 73 -6.17 -2.25 -15.41
N GLU A 74 -7.23 -2.41 -16.19
CA GLU A 74 -8.51 -2.96 -15.70
C GLU A 74 -8.35 -4.38 -15.14
N GLN A 75 -7.63 -5.24 -15.87
CA GLN A 75 -7.31 -6.60 -15.40
C GLN A 75 -6.48 -6.57 -14.11
N THR A 76 -5.54 -5.63 -14.00
CA THR A 76 -4.71 -5.46 -12.81
C THR A 76 -5.53 -5.01 -11.61
N CYS A 77 -6.49 -4.10 -11.79
CA CYS A 77 -7.40 -3.70 -10.71
C CYS A 77 -8.16 -4.92 -10.16
N ALA A 78 -8.71 -5.78 -11.02
CA ALA A 78 -9.39 -6.99 -10.58
C ALA A 78 -8.47 -7.93 -9.79
N LYS A 79 -7.21 -8.10 -10.22
CA LYS A 79 -6.22 -8.91 -9.50
C LYS A 79 -5.81 -8.30 -8.16
N ILE A 80 -5.65 -6.98 -8.08
CA ILE A 80 -5.35 -6.28 -6.82
C ILE A 80 -6.51 -6.44 -5.84
N GLU A 81 -7.75 -6.30 -6.30
CA GLU A 81 -8.93 -6.49 -5.45
C GLU A 81 -9.02 -7.93 -4.95
N GLU A 82 -8.79 -8.92 -5.81
CA GLU A 82 -8.76 -10.34 -5.41
C GLU A 82 -7.65 -10.60 -4.38
N ALA A 83 -6.43 -10.12 -4.64
CA ALA A 83 -5.29 -10.23 -3.73
C ALA A 83 -5.56 -9.57 -2.37
N ALA A 84 -6.12 -8.35 -2.39
CA ALA A 84 -6.51 -7.62 -1.19
C ALA A 84 -7.56 -8.39 -0.38
N LYS A 85 -8.60 -8.90 -1.04
CA LYS A 85 -9.69 -9.66 -0.40
C LYS A 85 -9.24 -10.99 0.19
N LYS A 86 -8.23 -11.66 -0.39
CA LYS A 86 -7.62 -12.86 0.22
C LYS A 86 -7.01 -12.56 1.58
N PHE A 87 -6.51 -11.35 1.77
CA PHE A 87 -5.85 -10.89 2.99
C PHE A 87 -6.82 -10.17 3.95
N ASP A 88 -8.10 -10.03 3.59
CA ASP A 88 -9.08 -9.31 4.41
C ASP A 88 -9.20 -9.91 5.82
N ASN A 89 -9.07 -9.03 6.81
CA ASN A 89 -9.18 -9.33 8.24
C ASN A 89 -8.16 -10.36 8.76
N GLN A 90 -7.14 -10.71 7.97
CA GLN A 90 -6.02 -11.49 8.47
C GLN A 90 -5.21 -10.62 9.46
N PRO A 91 -4.94 -11.11 10.68
CA PRO A 91 -4.12 -10.37 11.63
C PRO A 91 -2.73 -10.08 11.09
N ILE A 92 -2.30 -8.83 11.18
CA ILE A 92 -0.91 -8.45 10.95
C ILE A 92 -0.16 -8.69 12.25
N GLU A 93 0.91 -9.48 12.17
CA GLU A 93 1.82 -9.67 13.29
C GLU A 93 2.63 -8.38 13.51
N ILE A 94 2.34 -7.71 14.61
CA ILE A 94 3.02 -6.48 15.02
C ILE A 94 3.95 -6.84 16.18
N GLU A 95 5.24 -6.54 16.01
CA GLU A 95 6.24 -6.67 17.06
C GLU A 95 5.81 -5.90 18.31
N GLN A 96 5.94 -6.56 19.46
CA GLN A 96 5.58 -5.97 20.72
C GLN A 96 6.48 -4.77 21.03
N SER A 97 5.86 -3.61 21.24
CA SER A 97 6.54 -2.40 21.70
C SER A 97 6.15 -2.11 23.15
N GLU A 98 6.99 -1.36 23.86
CA GLU A 98 6.64 -0.90 25.22
C GLU A 98 5.60 0.23 25.23
N ASP A 99 5.48 0.96 24.12
CA ASP A 99 4.65 2.18 24.05
C ASP A 99 3.21 1.86 23.66
N PHE A 100 2.98 0.77 22.93
CA PHE A 100 1.66 0.42 22.39
C PHE A 100 1.22 -0.98 22.78
N LYS A 101 -0.06 -1.08 23.14
CA LYS A 101 -0.77 -2.33 23.42
C LYS A 101 -1.78 -2.59 22.30
N ILE A 102 -1.66 -3.76 21.68
CA ILE A 102 -2.66 -4.27 20.74
C ILE A 102 -3.78 -4.94 21.55
N VAL A 103 -4.91 -4.23 21.71
CA VAL A 103 -6.09 -4.73 22.45
C VAL A 103 -6.91 -5.67 21.58
N LYS A 104 -7.04 -5.36 20.29
CA LYS A 104 -7.58 -6.26 19.26
C LYS A 104 -6.59 -6.30 18.10
N PRO A 105 -6.29 -7.49 17.53
CA PRO A 105 -5.34 -7.62 16.44
C PRO A 105 -5.62 -6.63 15.31
N VAL A 106 -4.57 -5.97 14.83
CA VAL A 106 -4.67 -5.07 13.69
C VAL A 106 -4.78 -5.91 12.43
N SER A 107 -5.68 -5.54 11.54
CA SER A 107 -5.86 -6.18 10.25
C SER A 107 -6.35 -5.16 9.23
N LEU A 108 -6.21 -5.48 7.94
CA LEU A 108 -6.70 -4.65 6.85
C LEU A 108 -7.87 -5.33 6.16
N SER A 109 -8.80 -4.54 5.65
CA SER A 109 -9.83 -5.04 4.73
C SER A 109 -9.96 -4.09 3.54
N PHE A 110 -9.97 -4.64 2.33
CA PHE A 110 -10.16 -3.87 1.11
C PHE A 110 -11.43 -3.02 1.21
N LYS A 111 -11.30 -1.73 0.90
CA LYS A 111 -12.40 -0.78 0.92
C LYS A 111 -12.81 -0.41 -0.50
N GLU A 112 -11.88 0.17 -1.25
CA GLU A 112 -12.11 0.73 -2.57
C GLU A 112 -10.78 1.01 -3.27
N PHE A 113 -10.85 1.45 -4.54
CA PHE A 113 -9.73 2.06 -5.23
C PHE A 113 -9.84 3.59 -5.14
N ALA A 114 -8.79 4.27 -4.65
CA ALA A 114 -8.72 5.74 -4.70
C ALA A 114 -8.61 6.25 -6.14
N ASN A 115 -7.87 5.52 -6.95
CA ASN A 115 -7.84 5.63 -8.40
C ASN A 115 -7.33 4.30 -8.93
N SER A 116 -7.79 3.85 -10.10
CA SER A 116 -7.11 2.80 -10.88
C SER A 116 -6.56 1.66 -10.00
N VAL A 117 -5.24 1.49 -9.94
CA VAL A 117 -4.53 0.43 -9.20
C VAL A 117 -4.12 0.81 -7.76
N ASN A 118 -4.59 1.95 -7.24
CA ASN A 118 -4.32 2.41 -5.88
C ASN A 118 -5.43 1.93 -4.93
N ALA A 119 -5.20 0.78 -4.29
CA ALA A 119 -6.12 0.23 -3.29
C ALA A 119 -6.10 1.01 -1.98
N VAL A 120 -7.27 1.13 -1.35
CA VAL A 120 -7.49 1.71 -0.02
C VAL A 120 -8.10 0.64 0.86
N PHE A 121 -7.66 0.61 2.12
CA PHE A 121 -8.05 -0.38 3.11
C PHE A 121 -8.64 0.29 4.34
N ASN A 122 -9.67 -0.31 4.92
CA ASN A 122 -10.01 -0.02 6.31
C ASN A 122 -8.95 -0.67 7.20
N VAL A 123 -8.56 0.03 8.27
CA VAL A 123 -7.73 -0.54 9.33
C VAL A 123 -8.67 -0.97 10.45
N ASN A 124 -8.72 -2.26 10.72
CA ASN A 124 -9.49 -2.84 11.80
C ASN A 124 -8.56 -3.16 12.98
N GLY A 125 -9.09 -3.15 14.20
CA GLY A 125 -8.33 -3.48 15.41
C GLY A 125 -8.57 -2.46 16.52
N GLU A 126 -7.75 -2.54 17.56
CA GLU A 126 -7.79 -1.61 18.68
C GLU A 126 -6.40 -1.50 19.28
N VAL A 127 -5.85 -0.28 19.27
CA VAL A 127 -4.51 0.02 19.78
C VAL A 127 -4.64 1.07 20.88
N GLU A 128 -3.95 0.85 21.98
CA GLU A 128 -3.86 1.77 23.11
C GLU A 128 -2.40 2.12 23.41
N ALA A 129 -2.17 3.29 24.00
CA ALA A 129 -0.91 3.57 24.68
C ALA A 129 -0.75 2.60 25.87
N ALA A 130 0.32 1.81 25.90
CA ALA A 130 0.56 0.81 26.94
C ALA A 130 1.06 1.44 28.26
N LYS A 131 1.69 2.62 28.16
CA LYS A 131 2.21 3.44 29.26
C LYS A 131 2.05 4.91 28.89
N ASP A 132 2.35 5.80 29.83
CA ASP A 132 2.48 7.23 29.51
C ASP A 132 3.66 7.40 28.54
N VAL A 133 3.40 7.90 27.33
CA VAL A 133 4.42 8.15 26.32
C VAL A 133 4.79 9.63 26.39
N VAL A 134 6.03 9.89 26.78
CA VAL A 134 6.59 11.24 26.84
C VAL A 134 7.03 11.65 25.45
N ILE A 135 6.52 12.79 24.99
CA ILE A 135 6.86 13.37 23.71
C ILE A 135 7.83 14.52 23.95
N GLU A 136 9.07 14.31 23.53
CA GLU A 136 10.13 15.30 23.68
C GLU A 136 9.90 16.45 22.69
N VAL A 137 9.76 17.66 23.23
CA VAL A 137 9.51 18.89 22.48
C VAL A 137 10.34 20.03 23.09
N SER A 138 10.68 21.03 22.29
CA SER A 138 11.36 22.22 22.80
C SER A 138 10.42 23.11 23.64
N GLU A 139 10.98 23.89 24.57
CA GLU A 139 10.19 24.89 25.30
C GLU A 139 9.52 25.92 24.38
N GLU A 140 10.17 26.28 23.27
CA GLU A 140 9.63 27.21 22.29
C GLU A 140 8.41 26.62 21.56
N TRP A 141 8.47 25.32 21.25
CA TRP A 141 7.34 24.60 20.67
C TRP A 141 6.14 24.60 21.64
N LEU A 142 6.38 24.30 22.92
CA LEU A 142 5.34 24.32 23.97
C LEU A 142 4.66 25.67 24.12
N LYS A 143 5.43 26.77 24.02
CA LYS A 143 4.89 28.14 24.14
C LYS A 143 4.06 28.56 22.92
N SER A 144 4.32 27.96 21.77
CA SER A 144 3.69 28.32 20.48
C SER A 144 2.54 27.40 20.06
N HIS A 145 2.34 26.27 20.76
CA HIS A 145 1.33 25.28 20.41
C HIS A 145 0.35 25.01 21.54
N ASN A 146 -0.93 24.86 21.20
CA ASN A 146 -1.91 24.33 22.13
C ASN A 146 -1.96 22.79 22.03
N VAL A 147 -1.43 22.12 23.06
CA VAL A 147 -1.34 20.66 23.17
C VAL A 147 -2.72 19.99 23.12
N GLU A 148 -3.79 20.68 23.50
CA GLU A 148 -5.16 20.16 23.42
C GLU A 148 -5.61 19.87 21.98
N TYR A 149 -5.02 20.55 20.99
CA TYR A 149 -5.31 20.30 19.57
C TYR A 149 -4.24 19.47 18.87
N LEU A 150 -3.24 18.98 19.62
CA LEU A 150 -2.22 18.12 19.07
C LEU A 150 -2.85 16.82 18.55
N SER A 151 -2.45 16.45 17.34
CA SER A 151 -2.78 15.19 16.71
C SER A 151 -1.49 14.58 16.18
N LEU A 152 -1.10 13.41 16.70
CA LEU A 152 0.06 12.68 16.22
C LEU A 152 -0.38 11.42 15.49
N PRO A 153 0.09 11.21 14.24
CA PRO A 153 -0.16 9.99 13.50
C PRO A 153 0.36 8.75 14.22
N LEU A 154 -0.46 7.70 14.26
CA LEU A 154 -0.01 6.34 14.54
C LEU A 154 0.44 5.73 13.21
N LEU A 155 1.71 5.33 13.15
CA LEU A 155 2.32 4.72 11.98
C LEU A 155 2.46 3.21 12.18
N MET A 156 2.14 2.47 11.13
CA MET A 156 2.59 1.11 10.91
C MET A 156 3.89 1.18 10.11
N VAL A 157 4.96 0.66 10.68
CA VAL A 157 6.32 0.74 10.11
C VAL A 157 6.76 -0.66 9.72
N GLY A 158 6.99 -0.88 8.43
CA GLY A 158 7.58 -2.10 7.92
C GLY A 158 9.11 -2.01 7.97
N CYS A 159 9.74 -3.05 8.52
CA CYS A 159 11.19 -3.18 8.60
C CYS A 159 11.66 -4.35 7.73
N ASP A 160 12.85 -4.23 7.14
CA ASP A 160 13.49 -5.32 6.40
C ASP A 160 14.09 -6.39 7.34
N GLU A 161 14.76 -7.39 6.76
CA GLU A 161 15.40 -8.48 7.51
C GLU A 161 16.48 -7.99 8.49
N GLN A 162 17.09 -6.83 8.23
CA GLN A 162 18.10 -6.22 9.09
C GLN A 162 17.47 -5.31 10.16
N GLY A 163 16.15 -5.17 10.18
CA GLY A 163 15.41 -4.29 11.09
C GLY A 163 15.44 -2.82 10.66
N ALA A 164 15.89 -2.50 9.44
CA ALA A 164 15.85 -1.13 8.94
C ALA A 164 14.45 -0.79 8.43
N GLU A 165 13.99 0.42 8.73
CA GLU A 165 12.67 0.90 8.32
C GLU A 165 12.63 1.12 6.79
N VAL A 166 11.73 0.43 6.10
CA VAL A 166 11.57 0.53 4.64
C VAL A 166 10.22 1.12 4.24
N THR A 167 9.18 1.01 5.08
CA THR A 167 7.87 1.61 4.82
C THR A 167 7.28 2.25 6.07
N LYS A 168 6.46 3.30 5.85
CA LYS A 168 5.71 3.99 6.91
C LYS A 168 4.32 4.34 6.40
N ASP A 169 3.31 3.76 7.04
CA ASP A 169 1.92 3.99 6.71
C ASP A 169 1.17 4.55 7.91
N ARG A 170 0.51 5.70 7.73
CA ARG A 170 -0.41 6.22 8.74
C ARG A 170 -1.66 5.33 8.78
N ILE A 171 -1.88 4.69 9.93
CA ILE A 171 -3.04 3.82 10.16
C ILE A 171 -4.04 4.40 11.15
N GLY A 172 -3.71 5.54 11.76
CA GLY A 172 -4.58 6.22 12.71
C GLY A 172 -3.94 7.47 13.29
N CYS A 173 -4.51 7.98 14.36
CA CYS A 173 -3.90 9.04 15.15
C CYS A 173 -4.34 9.01 16.61
N PHE A 174 -3.56 9.69 17.44
CA PHE A 174 -3.96 10.15 18.76
C PHE A 174 -4.26 11.63 18.64
N SER A 175 -5.48 12.05 18.96
CA SER A 175 -5.92 13.44 18.80
C SER A 175 -6.58 13.93 20.08
N LYS A 176 -6.27 15.15 20.50
CA LYS A 176 -6.94 15.82 21.63
C LYS A 176 -6.90 15.05 22.95
N CYS A 177 -5.86 14.24 23.15
CA CYS A 177 -5.67 13.40 24.32
C CYS A 177 -4.35 13.68 25.05
N PHE A 178 -3.49 14.51 24.47
CA PHE A 178 -2.20 14.87 25.05
C PHE A 178 -2.38 15.84 26.21
N LYS A 179 -1.51 15.70 27.21
CA LYS A 179 -1.49 16.53 28.41
C LYS A 179 -0.10 17.10 28.64
N ILE A 180 -0.03 18.21 29.37
CA ILE A 180 1.23 18.70 29.91
C ILE A 180 1.36 18.15 31.33
N VAL A 181 2.41 17.36 31.57
CA VAL A 181 2.77 16.83 32.89
C VAL A 181 4.23 17.18 33.14
N ASP A 182 4.52 17.89 34.23
CA ASP A 182 5.87 18.34 34.59
C ASP A 182 6.62 19.05 33.44
N GLY A 183 5.89 19.88 32.68
CA GLY A 183 6.43 20.63 31.55
C GLY A 183 6.67 19.81 30.28
N LYS A 184 6.27 18.53 30.25
CA LYS A 184 6.41 17.66 29.08
C LYS A 184 5.05 17.34 28.45
N VAL A 185 5.03 17.16 27.13
CA VAL A 185 3.86 16.63 26.42
C VAL A 185 3.80 15.13 26.66
N VAL A 186 2.65 14.64 27.12
CA VAL A 186 2.44 13.23 27.45
C VAL A 186 1.19 12.73 26.76
N LEU A 187 1.30 11.58 26.08
CA LEU A 187 0.17 10.74 25.70
C LEU A 187 -0.12 9.79 26.87
N PRO A 188 -1.26 9.94 27.57
CA PRO A 188 -1.55 9.11 28.74
C PRO A 188 -1.76 7.64 28.39
N SER A 189 -1.35 6.75 29.28
CA SER A 189 -1.61 5.31 29.22
C SER A 189 -3.10 5.01 29.07
N GLY A 190 -3.42 3.94 28.32
CA GLY A 190 -4.79 3.50 28.05
C GLY A 190 -5.56 4.36 27.05
N THR A 191 -4.95 5.44 26.53
CA THR A 191 -5.55 6.22 25.46
C THR A 191 -5.65 5.38 24.20
N LYS A 192 -6.83 5.34 23.57
CA LYS A 192 -7.08 4.60 22.33
C LYS A 192 -6.70 5.44 21.11
N ALA A 193 -6.10 4.79 20.11
CA ALA A 193 -5.90 5.38 18.80
C ALA A 193 -7.22 5.43 18.02
N GLU A 194 -7.43 6.51 17.28
CA GLU A 194 -8.46 6.61 16.25
C GLU A 194 -7.90 6.00 14.96
N LEU A 195 -8.25 4.75 14.66
CA LEU A 195 -7.83 4.08 13.44
C LEU A 195 -8.53 4.68 12.21
N GLN A 196 -7.79 4.78 11.11
CA GLN A 196 -8.19 5.45 9.87
C GLN A 196 -7.87 4.56 8.68
N THR A 197 -8.49 4.83 7.53
CA THR A 197 -8.16 4.10 6.30
C THR A 197 -6.72 4.36 5.87
N VAL A 198 -6.08 3.34 5.32
CA VAL A 198 -4.72 3.42 4.77
C VAL A 198 -4.75 3.15 3.27
N ALA A 199 -3.99 3.93 2.51
CA ALA A 199 -3.84 3.72 1.06
C ALA A 199 -2.54 2.99 0.78
N TYR A 200 -2.58 1.95 -0.05
CA TYR A 200 -1.37 1.31 -0.55
C TYR A 200 -0.59 2.28 -1.44
N ASN A 201 0.65 2.61 -1.05
CA ASN A 201 1.53 3.46 -1.84
C ASN A 201 2.25 2.64 -2.92
N LYS A 202 1.65 2.56 -4.11
CA LYS A 202 2.22 1.86 -5.27
C LYS A 202 3.64 2.30 -5.66
N ASN A 203 4.07 3.51 -5.31
CA ASN A 203 5.41 4.00 -5.65
C ASN A 203 6.50 3.36 -4.78
N SER A 204 6.12 2.72 -3.67
CA SER A 204 6.99 2.00 -2.73
C SER A 204 6.75 0.49 -2.79
N TYR A 205 6.24 -0.03 -3.91
CA TYR A 205 5.89 -1.45 -4.04
C TYR A 205 7.07 -2.39 -3.76
N ASP A 206 8.28 -2.01 -4.16
CA ASP A 206 9.49 -2.77 -3.92
C ASP A 206 9.89 -2.75 -2.44
N ASP A 207 9.72 -1.62 -1.76
CA ASP A 207 9.94 -1.53 -0.31
C ASP A 207 8.95 -2.38 0.48
N TYR A 208 7.69 -2.43 0.08
CA TYR A 208 6.70 -3.32 0.71
C TYR A 208 7.08 -4.80 0.60
N MET A 209 7.66 -5.22 -0.53
CA MET A 209 8.13 -6.59 -0.70
C MET A 209 9.34 -6.94 0.18
N LYS A 210 10.08 -5.93 0.67
CA LYS A 210 11.22 -6.12 1.59
C LYS A 210 10.81 -6.30 3.05
N VAL A 211 9.56 -5.96 3.41
CA VAL A 211 9.08 -5.99 4.80
C VAL A 211 9.10 -7.42 5.36
N LYS A 212 9.84 -7.61 6.46
CA LYS A 212 9.96 -8.87 7.22
C LYS A 212 9.43 -8.77 8.65
N THR A 213 9.33 -7.56 9.20
CA THR A 213 8.67 -7.33 10.49
C THR A 213 7.88 -6.03 10.44
N VAL A 214 6.89 -5.89 11.33
CA VAL A 214 6.04 -4.70 11.41
C VAL A 214 6.02 -4.23 12.86
N LYS A 215 6.20 -2.93 13.08
CA LYS A 215 6.08 -2.30 14.40
C LYS A 215 5.16 -1.09 14.34
N LEU A 216 4.68 -0.64 15.49
CA LEU A 216 3.98 0.63 15.62
C LEU A 216 4.92 1.73 16.10
N SER A 217 4.69 2.95 15.61
CA SER A 217 5.38 4.14 16.10
C SER A 217 4.47 5.36 16.06
N LEU A 218 4.82 6.37 16.85
CA LEU A 218 4.19 7.68 16.77
C LEU A 218 5.01 8.57 15.84
N ASP A 219 4.36 9.28 14.91
CA ASP A 219 5.05 10.26 14.09
C ASP A 219 5.25 11.57 14.84
N THR A 220 6.45 11.77 15.37
CA THR A 220 6.88 12.98 16.06
C THR A 220 7.75 13.89 15.19
N SER A 221 7.86 13.61 13.88
CA SER A 221 8.81 14.31 12.99
C SER A 221 8.54 15.80 12.79
N LYS A 222 7.34 16.28 13.15
CA LYS A 222 6.90 17.67 12.99
C LYS A 222 6.90 18.47 14.30
N MET A 223 7.53 17.93 15.34
CA MET A 223 7.55 18.51 16.69
C MET A 223 8.87 19.23 16.96
#